data_AF-A0A1X6NC83-F1
#
_entry.id   AF-A0A1X6NC83-F1
#
_cell.length_a   1.000
_cell.length_b   1.000
_cell.length_c   1.000
_cell.angle_alpha   90.00
_cell.angle_beta   90.00
_cell.angle_gamma   90.00
#
_symmetry.space_group_name_H-M   'P 1'
#
loop_
_entity.id
_entity.type
_entity.pdbx_description
1 polymer ?
#
loop_
_entity_poly.entity_id
_entity_poly.type
_entity_poly.pdbx_seq_one_letter_code
_entity_poly.pdbx_strand_id
1 'polypeptide(L)' 'SSTANPYPFPSSANPSPHQIFHLPLSATRDEVKARYYDLVRIYHPDSPVSRTVPPATAHARFQAISAAYAALSGKA' A
#
# COMPACT_ATOMS: atom_id res chain seq x y z
N SER A 1 16.06 3.35 -17.55
CA SER A 1 16.07 3.27 -16.08
C SER A 1 14.71 2.82 -15.60
N SER A 2 14.59 1.56 -15.18
CA SER A 2 13.36 1.04 -14.56
C SER A 2 13.13 1.77 -13.25
N THR A 3 12.12 2.65 -13.21
CA THR A 3 11.61 3.26 -11.98
C THR A 3 10.96 2.16 -11.14
N ALA A 4 11.79 1.37 -10.47
CA ALA A 4 11.34 0.29 -9.61
C ALA A 4 10.45 0.89 -8.52
N ASN A 5 9.25 0.34 -8.38
CA ASN A 5 8.35 0.69 -7.29
C ASN A 5 9.09 0.48 -5.94
N PRO A 6 9.34 1.53 -5.15
CA PRO A 6 10.12 1.42 -3.91
C PRO A 6 9.40 0.61 -2.83
N TYR A 7 8.07 0.44 -2.95
CA TYR A 7 7.23 -0.28 -2.00
C TYR A 7 6.42 -1.36 -2.75
N PRO A 8 7.07 -2.44 -3.20
CA PRO A 8 6.40 -3.51 -3.93
C PRO A 8 5.31 -4.16 -3.06
N PHE A 9 4.20 -4.54 -3.68
CA PHE A 9 3.07 -5.12 -2.95
C PHE A 9 3.46 -6.54 -2.51
N PRO A 10 3.25 -6.91 -1.25
CA PRO A 10 3.65 -8.22 -0.74
C PRO A 10 2.96 -9.35 -1.49
N SER A 11 3.70 -10.43 -1.77
CA SER A 11 3.19 -11.61 -2.50
C SER A 11 2.53 -12.65 -1.59
N SER A 12 2.53 -12.43 -0.27
CA SER A 12 1.85 -13.30 0.69
C SER A 12 0.33 -13.25 0.50
N ALA A 13 -0.36 -14.37 0.72
CA ALA A 13 -1.82 -14.45 0.58
C ALA A 13 -2.58 -13.51 1.53
N ASN A 14 -2.06 -13.29 2.75
CA ASN A 14 -2.66 -12.43 3.76
C ASN A 14 -1.58 -11.51 4.37
N PRO A 15 -1.16 -10.44 3.67
CA PRO A 15 -0.15 -9.53 4.20
C PRO A 15 -0.71 -8.73 5.37
N SER A 16 0.08 -8.54 6.42
CA SER A 16 -0.30 -7.68 7.52
C SER A 16 -0.31 -6.20 7.10
N PRO A 17 -1.05 -5.32 7.80
CA PRO A 17 -1.03 -3.89 7.52
C PRO A 17 0.39 -3.28 7.53
N HIS A 18 1.23 -3.72 8.46
CA HIS A 18 2.63 -3.29 8.57
C HIS A 18 3.49 -3.76 7.39
N GLN A 19 3.23 -4.98 6.88
CA GLN A 19 3.91 -5.49 5.68
C GLN A 19 3.50 -4.72 4.42
N ILE A 20 2.21 -4.38 4.27
CA ILE A 20 1.73 -3.54 3.16
C ILE A 20 2.41 -2.16 3.22
N PHE A 21 2.59 -1.61 4.42
CA PHE A 21 3.16 -0.29 4.63
C PHE A 21 4.69 -0.26 4.62
N HIS A 22 5.35 -1.41 4.65
CA HIS A 22 6.82 -1.45 4.80
C HIS A 22 7.27 -0.63 6.01
N LEU A 23 6.53 -0.76 7.13
CA LEU A 23 6.78 -0.03 8.37
C LEU A 23 6.93 -1.03 9.54
N PRO A 24 7.78 -0.73 10.53
CA PRO A 24 7.87 -1.55 11.75
C PRO A 24 6.57 -1.47 12.57
N LEU A 25 6.39 -2.40 13.51
CA LEU A 25 5.29 -2.37 14.48
C LEU A 25 5.32 -1.12 15.37
N SER A 26 6.51 -0.54 15.57
CA SER A 26 6.74 0.67 16.35
C SER A 26 6.50 1.97 15.56
N ALA A 27 6.02 1.89 14.31
CA ALA A 27 5.81 3.07 13.48
C ALA A 27 4.75 3.99 14.09
N THR A 28 5.05 5.28 14.04
CA THR A 28 4.17 6.34 14.53
C THR A 28 3.02 6.60 13.58
N ARG A 29 1.97 7.26 14.08
CA ARG A 29 0.80 7.65 13.27
C ARG A 29 1.19 8.55 12.09
N ASP A 30 2.19 9.40 12.27
CA ASP A 30 2.67 10.31 11.23
C ASP A 30 3.42 9.56 10.12
N GLU A 31 4.24 8.56 10.49
CA GLU A 31 4.90 7.68 9.52
C GLU A 31 3.88 6.84 8.73
N VAL A 32 2.87 6.29 9.41
CA VAL A 32 1.76 5.57 8.77
C VAL A 32 1.04 6.49 7.77
N LYS A 33 0.72 7.72 8.17
CA LYS A 33 0.07 8.70 7.29
C LYS A 33 0.95 9.06 6.09
N ALA A 34 2.23 9.34 6.31
CA ALA A 34 3.17 9.65 5.23
C ALA A 34 3.25 8.49 4.22
N ARG A 35 3.40 7.27 4.72
CA ARG A 35 3.46 6.06 3.89
C ARG A 35 2.16 5.79 3.14
N TYR A 36 1.01 6.08 3.74
CA TYR A 36 -0.28 5.97 3.05
C TYR A 36 -0.31 6.85 1.80
N TYR A 37 0.15 8.11 1.89
CA TYR A 37 0.20 8.98 0.71
C TYR A 37 1.15 8.45 -0.37
N ASP A 38 2.33 7.93 0.00
CA ASP A 38 3.25 7.29 -0.95
C ASP A 38 2.58 6.12 -1.68
N LEU A 39 1.95 5.22 -0.92
CA LEU A 39 1.31 4.02 -1.46
C LEU A 39 0.10 4.37 -2.33
N VAL A 40 -0.74 5.31 -1.93
CA VAL A 40 -1.86 5.78 -2.77
C VAL A 40 -1.33 6.36 -4.08
N ARG A 41 -0.24 7.12 -4.06
CA ARG A 41 0.35 7.68 -5.29
C ARG A 41 0.92 6.59 -6.20
N ILE A 42 1.53 5.55 -5.63
CA ILE A 42 2.09 4.42 -6.38
C ILE A 42 1.00 3.51 -6.92
N TYR A 43 -0.03 3.21 -6.15
CA TYR A 43 -1.08 2.23 -6.48
C TYR A 43 -2.42 2.86 -6.88
N HIS A 44 -2.46 4.18 -7.13
CA HIS A 44 -3.64 4.84 -7.68
C HIS A 44 -4.13 4.10 -8.94
N PRO A 45 -5.44 3.95 -9.19
CA PRO A 45 -5.93 3.29 -10.40
C PRO A 45 -5.34 3.86 -11.70
N ASP A 46 -5.05 5.17 -11.72
CA ASP A 46 -4.40 5.85 -12.86
C ASP A 46 -2.87 5.81 -12.86
N SER A 47 -2.23 5.14 -11.89
CA SER A 47 -0.77 5.08 -11.84
C SER A 47 -0.20 4.13 -12.91
N PRO A 48 1.05 4.36 -13.35
CA PRO A 48 1.74 3.41 -14.23
C PRO A 48 1.83 2.00 -13.65
N VAL A 49 1.98 1.86 -12.32
CA VAL A 49 2.08 0.55 -11.64
C VAL A 49 0.76 -0.21 -11.67
N SER A 50 -0.37 0.49 -11.53
CA SER A 50 -1.69 -0.15 -11.61
C SER A 50 -2.02 -0.59 -13.02
N ARG A 51 -1.55 0.14 -14.04
CA ARG A 51 -1.77 -0.20 -15.46
C ARG A 51 -0.99 -1.42 -15.95
N THR A 52 0.05 -1.86 -15.23
CA THR A 52 0.84 -3.06 -15.60
C THR A 52 0.26 -4.37 -15.05
N VAL A 53 -0.82 -4.31 -14.26
CA VAL A 53 -1.49 -5.48 -13.70
C VAL A 53 -2.97 -5.50 -14.08
N PRO A 54 -3.66 -6.64 -13.97
CA PRO A 54 -5.10 -6.70 -14.22
C PRO A 54 -5.88 -5.71 -13.32
N PRO A 55 -6.96 -5.08 -13.81
CA PRO A 55 -7.75 -4.11 -13.04
C PRO A 55 -8.25 -4.64 -11.70
N ALA A 56 -8.67 -5.91 -11.64
CA ALA A 56 -9.08 -6.57 -10.40
C ALA A 56 -7.94 -6.62 -9.37
N THR A 57 -6.71 -6.91 -9.82
CA THR A 57 -5.52 -6.94 -8.96
C THR A 57 -5.14 -5.53 -8.49
N ALA A 58 -5.15 -4.54 -9.37
CA ALA A 58 -4.91 -3.15 -8.99
C ALA A 58 -5.92 -2.67 -7.93
N HIS A 59 -7.20 -2.97 -8.15
CA HIS A 59 -8.28 -2.62 -7.23
C HIS A 59 -8.12 -3.32 -5.87
N ALA A 60 -7.86 -4.63 -5.85
CA ALA A 60 -7.63 -5.38 -4.63
C ALA A 60 -6.44 -4.85 -3.81
N ARG A 61 -5.35 -4.48 -4.49
CA ARG A 61 -4.18 -3.85 -3.83
C ARG A 61 -4.52 -2.50 -3.22
N PHE A 62 -5.27 -1.66 -3.94
CA PHE A 62 -5.69 -0.35 -3.46
C PHE A 62 -6.65 -0.45 -2.26
N GLN A 63 -7.59 -1.40 -2.30
CA GLN A 63 -8.46 -1.72 -1.17
C GLN A 63 -7.66 -2.19 0.05
N ALA A 64 -6.68 -3.09 -0.14
CA ALA A 64 -5.83 -3.58 0.94
C ALA A 64 -5.01 -2.46 1.60
N ILE A 65 -4.48 -1.50 0.83
CA ILE A 65 -3.79 -0.31 1.35
C ILE A 65 -4.73 0.54 2.21
N SER A 66 -5.96 0.76 1.74
CA SER A 66 -6.98 1.54 2.46
C SER A 66 -7.40 0.86 3.77
N ALA A 67 -7.63 -0.45 3.73
CA ALA A 67 -7.96 -1.25 4.92
C ALA A 67 -6.81 -1.27 5.94
N ALA A 68 -5.57 -1.43 5.47
CA ALA A 68 -4.39 -1.37 6.31
C ALA A 68 -4.23 0.00 6.99
N TYR A 69 -4.49 1.10 6.28
CA TYR A 69 -4.48 2.43 6.87
C TYR A 69 -5.53 2.59 7.97
N ALA A 70 -6.76 2.10 7.75
CA ALA A 70 -7.81 2.14 8.76
C ALA A 70 -7.40 1.39 10.04
N ALA A 71 -6.84 0.19 9.88
CA ALA A 71 -6.33 -0.62 11.00
C ALA A 71 -5.18 0.05 11.76
N LEU A 72 -4.20 0.61 11.05
CA LEU A 72 -3.02 1.25 11.66
C LEU A 72 -3.30 2.63 12.26
N SER A 73 -4.29 3.35 11.74
CA SER A 73 -4.66 4.68 12.23
C SER A 73 -5.66 4.67 13.39
N GLY A 74 -6.16 3.48 13.77
CA GLY A 74 -7.17 3.31 14.82
C GLY A 74 -8.56 3.83 14.44
N LYS A 75 -8.87 3.90 13.13
CA LYS A 75 -10.20 4.23 12.61
C LYS A 75 -10.93 2.94 12.17
N ALA A 76 -10.96 1.94 13.05
CA ALA A 76 -11.76 0.73 12.85
C ALA A 76 -13.20 0.96 13.30
#